data_AF-A0A820A936-F1
#
_entry.id   AF-A0A820A936-F1
#
_cell.length_a   1.000
_cell.length_b   1.000
_cell.length_c   1.000
_cell.angle_alpha   90.00
_cell.angle_beta   90.00
_cell.angle_gamma   90.00
#
_symmetry.space_group_name_H-M   'P 1'
#
loop_
_entity.id
_entity.type
_entity.pdbx_description
1 polymer ?
#
loop_
_entity_poly.entity_id
_entity_poly.type
_entity_poly.pdbx_seq_one_letter_code
_entity_poly.pdbx_strand_id
1 'polypeptide(L)'
;FPCVFALLPDRKKLIYQQLFQKLNAIAVSMGRTWKPEQIMSDFETSLIPAVSAEFHESAHKGCYFHFNQCMYRRIQLLGLATAYSQDESVRSCCRKLMALPLLPIQEVETSFYNLGATADPAVKKQLRDLFLYFDDYWINNIPIEMWNVHDYQHRTNNICEGIYIPSFTTLDENIYI
;
A
#
# COMPACT_ATOMS: atom_id res chain seq x y z
N PHE A 1 -12.56 16.56 -2.32
CA PHE A 1 -11.64 17.72 -2.27
C PHE A 1 -10.60 17.46 -1.19
N PRO A 2 -9.31 17.69 -1.47
CA PRO A 2 -8.24 17.54 -0.48
C PRO A 2 -8.40 18.58 0.63
N CYS A 3 -8.18 18.16 1.87
CA CYS A 3 -8.32 19.03 3.03
C CYS A 3 -7.05 19.84 3.33
N VAL A 4 -5.88 19.31 2.97
CA VAL A 4 -4.55 19.88 3.27
C VAL A 4 -3.59 19.54 2.15
N PHE A 5 -2.69 20.48 1.83
CA PHE A 5 -1.47 20.22 1.05
C PHE A 5 -0.25 20.58 1.90
N ALA A 6 0.79 19.74 1.86
CA ALA A 6 2.02 19.97 2.61
C ALA A 6 3.24 19.63 1.73
N LEU A 7 4.18 20.57 1.64
CA LEU A 7 5.49 20.34 1.05
C LEU A 7 6.47 20.02 2.18
N LEU A 8 7.07 18.84 2.13
CA LEU A 8 7.96 18.36 3.18
C LEU A 8 9.41 18.32 2.68
N PRO A 9 10.39 18.70 3.52
CA PRO A 9 11.79 18.74 3.11
C PRO A 9 12.43 17.36 2.95
N ASP A 10 11.86 16.33 3.58
CA ASP A 10 12.26 14.94 3.39
C ASP A 10 11.12 13.98 3.79
N ARG A 11 11.40 12.69 3.62
CA ARG A 11 10.51 11.54 3.90
C ARG A 11 10.82 10.86 5.24
N LYS A 12 11.37 11.56 6.23
CA LYS A 12 11.72 10.96 7.53
C LYS A 12 10.52 11.00 8.47
N LYS A 13 10.47 10.01 9.37
CA LYS A 13 9.46 9.89 10.43
C LYS A 13 9.25 11.22 11.18
N LEU A 14 10.34 11.87 11.58
CA LEU A 14 10.30 13.12 12.34
C LEU A 14 9.56 14.24 11.58
N ILE A 15 9.72 14.31 10.26
CA ILE A 15 9.07 15.32 9.42
C ILE A 15 7.56 15.07 9.34
N TYR A 16 7.13 13.81 9.21
CA TYR A 16 5.70 13.46 9.28
C TYR A 16 5.09 13.77 10.64
N GLN A 17 5.79 13.45 11.73
CA GLN A 17 5.31 13.78 13.07
C GLN A 17 5.13 15.29 13.23
N GLN A 18 6.09 16.10 12.79
CA GLN A 18 5.97 17.56 12.81
C GLN A 18 4.79 18.06 11.98
N LEU A 19 4.51 17.45 10.82
CA LEU A 19 3.32 17.76 10.02
C LEU A 19 2.04 17.48 10.81
N PHE A 20 1.88 16.27 11.34
CA PHE A 20 0.67 15.90 12.10
C PHE A 20 0.48 16.75 13.36
N GLN A 21 1.55 17.07 14.08
CA GLN A 21 1.50 17.96 15.24
C GLN A 21 1.03 19.37 14.86
N LYS A 22 1.52 19.92 13.75
CA LYS A 22 1.05 21.21 13.22
C LYS A 22 -0.43 21.16 12.84
N LEU A 23 -0.87 20.09 12.19
CA LEU A 23 -2.29 19.91 11.84
C LEU A 23 -3.19 19.79 13.07
N ASN A 24 -2.75 19.04 14.08
CA ASN A 24 -3.44 18.95 15.37
C ASN A 24 -3.54 20.33 16.06
N ALA A 25 -2.45 21.11 16.06
CA ALA A 25 -2.46 22.45 16.63
C ALA A 25 -3.44 23.40 15.91
N ILE A 26 -3.54 23.30 14.58
CA ILE A 26 -4.51 24.06 13.78
C ILE A 26 -5.94 23.61 14.11
N ALA A 27 -6.21 22.32 14.24
CA ALA A 27 -7.53 21.84 14.63
C ALA A 27 -7.94 22.37 16.01
N VAL A 28 -7.03 22.33 16.99
CA VAL A 28 -7.26 22.84 18.35
C VAL A 28 -7.52 24.35 18.34
N SER A 29 -6.78 25.14 17.55
CA SER A 29 -7.02 26.58 17.45
C SER A 29 -8.38 26.93 16.83
N MET A 30 -8.97 26.01 16.07
CA MET A 30 -10.33 26.09 15.54
C MET A 30 -11.40 25.53 16.49
N GLY A 31 -11.03 25.18 17.73
CA GLY A 31 -11.94 24.57 18.71
C GLY A 31 -12.37 23.14 18.36
N ARG A 32 -11.56 22.43 17.55
CA ARG A 32 -11.81 21.04 17.13
C ARG A 32 -10.76 20.11 17.72
N THR A 33 -11.10 18.84 17.80
CA THR A 33 -10.14 17.77 18.09
C THR A 33 -10.08 16.84 16.89
N TRP A 34 -8.87 16.54 16.43
CA TRP A 34 -8.68 15.61 15.32
C TRP A 34 -8.42 14.21 15.90
N LYS A 35 -9.44 13.34 15.82
CA LYS A 35 -9.40 11.95 16.28
C LYS A 35 -10.01 11.05 15.21
N PRO A 36 -9.29 10.77 14.11
CA PRO A 36 -9.82 9.87 13.09
C PRO A 36 -9.95 8.45 13.66
N GLU A 37 -11.02 7.74 13.33
CA GLU A 37 -11.14 6.31 13.67
C GLU A 37 -10.19 5.46 12.82
N GLN A 38 -9.96 5.89 11.58
CA GLN A 38 -9.10 5.21 10.61
C GLN A 38 -8.25 6.23 9.85
N ILE A 39 -7.00 5.86 9.62
CA ILE A 39 -6.06 6.56 8.73
C ILE A 39 -5.70 5.60 7.62
N MET A 40 -5.77 6.06 6.37
CA MET A 40 -5.31 5.30 5.21
C MET A 40 -4.12 6.03 4.58
N SER A 41 -3.03 5.33 4.32
CA SER A 41 -1.87 5.91 3.63
C SER A 41 -1.27 4.93 2.63
N ASP A 42 -0.19 5.35 1.97
CA ASP A 42 0.73 4.42 1.32
C ASP A 42 1.52 3.58 2.35
N PHE A 43 2.40 2.72 1.84
CA PHE A 43 3.25 1.82 2.64
C PHE A 43 4.65 2.40 2.90
N GLU A 44 4.77 3.73 3.00
CA GLU A 44 6.07 4.35 3.27
C GLU A 44 6.55 4.02 4.70
N THR A 45 7.75 3.45 4.80
CA THR A 45 8.31 2.88 6.05
C THR A 45 8.46 3.89 7.19
N SER A 46 8.60 5.16 6.86
CA SER A 46 8.72 6.29 7.80
C SER A 46 7.38 6.92 8.17
N LEU A 47 6.37 6.80 7.31
CA LEU A 47 5.03 7.36 7.53
C LEU A 47 4.25 6.52 8.55
N ILE A 48 4.29 5.19 8.41
CA ILE A 48 3.64 4.24 9.32
C ILE A 48 3.96 4.52 10.80
N PRO A 49 5.24 4.54 11.23
CA PRO A 49 5.56 4.81 12.62
C PRO A 49 5.30 6.26 13.05
N ALA A 50 5.16 7.21 12.12
CA ALA A 50 4.76 8.58 12.45
C ALA A 50 3.25 8.65 12.73
N VAL A 51 2.43 8.01 11.90
CA VAL A 51 0.99 7.89 12.12
C VAL A 51 0.72 7.20 13.46
N SER A 52 1.36 6.06 13.74
CA SER A 52 1.17 5.36 15.01
C SER A 52 1.58 6.19 16.24
N ALA A 53 2.57 7.07 16.11
CA ALA A 53 3.01 7.92 17.20
C ALA A 53 2.02 9.06 17.51
N GLU A 54 1.43 9.65 16.48
CA GLU A 54 0.55 10.82 16.62
C GLU A 54 -0.93 10.42 16.78
N PHE A 55 -1.33 9.25 16.26
CA PHE A 55 -2.71 8.76 16.21
C PHE A 55 -2.81 7.31 16.72
N HIS A 56 -2.39 7.08 17.96
CA HIS A 56 -2.35 5.74 18.57
C HIS A 56 -3.73 5.05 18.72
N GLU A 57 -4.82 5.83 18.79
CA GLU A 57 -6.19 5.31 18.85
C GLU A 57 -6.76 4.95 17.46
N SER A 58 -6.12 5.40 16.38
CA SER A 58 -6.62 5.23 15.01
C SER A 58 -6.16 3.92 14.40
N ALA A 59 -7.06 3.24 13.68
CA ALA A 59 -6.67 2.10 12.87
C ALA A 59 -5.89 2.58 11.64
N HIS A 60 -4.63 2.16 11.51
CA HIS A 60 -3.83 2.47 10.31
C HIS A 60 -4.02 1.37 9.26
N LYS A 61 -4.41 1.77 8.05
CA LYS A 61 -4.60 0.91 6.88
C LYS A 61 -3.76 1.39 5.71
N GLY A 62 -3.28 0.44 4.93
CA GLY A 62 -2.68 0.70 3.64
C GLY A 62 -3.73 0.80 2.55
N CYS A 63 -3.50 1.66 1.57
CA CYS A 63 -4.38 1.79 0.41
C CYS A 63 -4.17 0.62 -0.57
N TYR A 64 -5.25 -0.03 -1.02
CA TYR A 64 -5.18 -1.13 -2.00
C TYR A 64 -4.58 -0.69 -3.34
N PHE A 65 -4.83 0.56 -3.76
CA PHE A 65 -4.21 1.10 -4.96
C PHE A 65 -2.68 1.17 -4.83
N HIS A 66 -2.18 1.70 -3.72
CA HIS A 66 -0.75 1.75 -3.44
C HIS A 66 -0.13 0.37 -3.28
N PHE A 67 -0.85 -0.59 -2.69
CA PHE A 67 -0.43 -2.00 -2.65
C PHE A 67 -0.19 -2.54 -4.06
N ASN A 68 -1.17 -2.36 -4.96
CA ASN A 68 -1.06 -2.79 -6.35
C ASN A 68 0.08 -2.07 -7.08
N GLN A 69 0.30 -0.79 -6.80
CA GLN A 69 1.39 -0.02 -7.36
C GLN A 69 2.75 -0.56 -6.90
N CYS A 70 2.91 -0.88 -5.61
CA CYS A 70 4.11 -1.51 -5.07
C CYS A 70 4.39 -2.86 -5.74
N MET A 71 3.35 -3.69 -5.89
CA MET A 71 3.46 -4.98 -6.57
C MET A 71 3.87 -4.82 -8.03
N TYR A 72 3.24 -3.91 -8.77
CA TYR A 72 3.59 -3.68 -10.17
C TYR A 72 5.00 -3.11 -10.34
N ARG A 73 5.41 -2.16 -9.49
CA ARG A 73 6.79 -1.65 -9.47
C ARG A 73 7.79 -2.78 -9.20
N ARG A 74 7.48 -3.70 -8.29
CA ARG A 74 8.33 -4.88 -8.04
C ARG A 74 8.42 -5.78 -9.26
N ILE A 75 7.30 -6.07 -9.93
CA ILE A 75 7.27 -6.83 -11.20
C ILE A 75 8.21 -6.20 -12.23
N GLN A 76 8.16 -4.87 -12.37
CA GLN A 76 9.04 -4.15 -13.30
C GLN A 76 10.52 -4.25 -12.89
N LEU A 77 10.84 -4.05 -11.60
CA LEU A 77 12.21 -4.14 -11.07
C LEU A 77 12.84 -5.52 -11.25
N LEU A 78 12.03 -6.58 -11.19
CA LEU A 78 12.46 -7.96 -11.43
C LEU A 78 12.57 -8.30 -12.94
N GLY A 79 12.36 -7.33 -13.84
CA GLY A 79 12.41 -7.56 -15.29
C GLY A 79 11.21 -8.35 -15.83
N LEU A 80 10.14 -8.50 -15.06
CA LEU A 80 8.98 -9.32 -15.41
C LEU A 80 7.92 -8.56 -16.22
N ALA A 81 8.13 -7.28 -16.55
CA ALA A 81 7.14 -6.44 -17.22
C ALA A 81 6.66 -7.03 -18.57
N THR A 82 7.58 -7.52 -19.41
CA THR A 82 7.23 -8.15 -20.69
C THR A 82 6.46 -9.44 -20.48
N ALA A 83 6.91 -10.30 -19.56
CA ALA A 83 6.24 -11.56 -19.24
C ALA A 83 4.83 -11.31 -18.69
N TYR A 84 4.67 -10.37 -17.76
CA TYR A 84 3.36 -9.94 -17.27
C TYR A 84 2.44 -9.44 -18.39
N SER A 85 2.98 -8.76 -19.41
CA SER A 85 2.21 -8.23 -20.53
C SER A 85 1.87 -9.26 -21.62
N GLN A 86 2.70 -10.29 -21.81
CA GLN A 86 2.57 -11.22 -22.94
C GLN A 86 2.19 -12.65 -22.53
N ASP A 87 2.55 -13.11 -21.34
CA ASP A 87 2.26 -14.46 -20.83
C ASP A 87 1.05 -14.45 -19.88
N GLU A 88 -0.02 -15.14 -20.26
CA GLU A 88 -1.26 -15.21 -19.47
C GLU A 88 -1.07 -15.95 -18.14
N SER A 89 -0.25 -16.99 -18.09
CA SER A 89 -0.01 -17.77 -16.88
C SER A 89 0.75 -16.94 -15.84
N VAL A 90 1.78 -16.19 -16.28
CA VAL A 90 2.51 -15.23 -15.44
C VAL A 90 1.59 -14.13 -14.96
N ARG A 91 0.83 -13.50 -15.87
CA ARG A 91 -0.12 -12.42 -15.55
C ARG A 91 -1.17 -12.87 -14.55
N SER A 92 -1.76 -14.04 -14.76
CA SER A 92 -2.77 -14.63 -13.88
C SER A 92 -2.21 -14.86 -12.48
N CYS A 93 -1.00 -15.42 -12.37
CA CYS A 93 -0.35 -15.63 -11.08
C CYS A 93 -0.06 -14.31 -10.35
N CYS A 94 0.49 -13.30 -11.04
CA CYS A 94 0.71 -11.97 -10.47
C CYS A 94 -0.60 -11.33 -10.00
N ARG A 95 -1.67 -11.42 -10.79
CA ARG A 95 -2.99 -10.89 -10.42
C ARG A 95 -3.60 -11.59 -9.22
N LYS A 96 -3.38 -12.90 -9.06
CA LYS A 96 -3.81 -13.65 -7.87
C LYS A 96 -3.06 -13.19 -6.61
N LEU A 97 -1.75 -12.94 -6.69
CA LEU A 97 -1.01 -12.30 -5.60
C LEU A 97 -1.58 -10.91 -5.26
N MET A 98 -1.88 -10.12 -6.28
CA MET A 98 -2.48 -8.79 -6.13
C MET A 98 -3.92 -8.81 -5.60
N ALA A 99 -4.59 -9.97 -5.62
CA ALA A 99 -5.94 -10.17 -5.13
C ALA A 99 -5.99 -10.71 -3.69
N LEU A 100 -4.86 -11.15 -3.11
CA LEU A 100 -4.80 -11.63 -1.73
C LEU A 100 -5.38 -10.66 -0.68
N PRO A 101 -5.21 -9.32 -0.80
CA PRO A 101 -5.85 -8.38 0.13
C PRO A 101 -7.38 -8.45 0.16
N LEU A 102 -8.00 -9.06 -0.85
CA LEU A 102 -9.44 -9.17 -1.01
C LEU A 102 -10.01 -10.45 -0.42
N LEU A 103 -9.19 -11.31 0.17
CA LEU A 103 -9.62 -12.55 0.83
C LEU A 103 -9.84 -12.32 2.33
N PRO A 104 -10.70 -13.14 2.99
CA PRO A 104 -10.75 -13.17 4.44
C PRO A 104 -9.34 -13.32 5.01
N ILE A 105 -9.00 -12.56 6.06
CA ILE A 105 -7.63 -12.50 6.61
C ILE A 105 -7.09 -13.90 6.92
N GLN A 106 -7.94 -14.79 7.45
CA GLN A 106 -7.59 -16.15 7.83
C GLN A 106 -7.21 -17.03 6.63
N GLU A 107 -7.63 -16.66 5.41
CA GLU A 107 -7.36 -17.40 4.18
C GLU A 107 -6.14 -16.90 3.42
N VAL A 108 -5.60 -15.72 3.78
CA VAL A 108 -4.54 -15.04 3.02
C VAL A 108 -3.28 -15.89 2.91
N GLU A 109 -2.71 -16.31 4.03
CA GLU A 109 -1.45 -17.08 4.05
C GLU A 109 -1.62 -18.42 3.35
N THR A 110 -2.69 -19.15 3.69
CA THR A 110 -2.99 -20.45 3.07
C THR A 110 -3.13 -20.31 1.55
N SER A 111 -3.81 -19.27 1.08
CA SER A 111 -3.99 -19.00 -0.35
C SER A 111 -2.68 -18.61 -1.04
N PHE A 112 -1.82 -17.83 -0.37
CA PHE A 112 -0.49 -17.48 -0.86
C PHE A 112 0.38 -18.73 -1.06
N TYR A 113 0.49 -19.59 -0.05
CA TYR A 113 1.29 -20.81 -0.14
C TYR A 113 0.72 -21.81 -1.15
N ASN A 114 -0.61 -21.96 -1.22
CA ASN A 114 -1.27 -22.79 -2.22
C ASN A 114 -1.02 -22.30 -3.64
N LEU A 115 -1.02 -20.99 -3.87
CA LEU A 115 -0.71 -20.40 -5.17
C LEU A 115 0.72 -20.76 -5.61
N GLY A 116 1.70 -20.66 -4.70
CA GLY A 116 3.09 -21.03 -4.98
C GLY A 116 3.30 -22.55 -5.13
N ALA A 117 2.48 -23.38 -4.49
CA ALA A 117 2.56 -24.84 -4.59
C ALA A 117 1.94 -25.39 -5.88
N THR A 118 0.84 -24.78 -6.34
CA THR A 118 0.04 -25.25 -7.49
C THR A 118 0.39 -24.57 -8.82
N ALA A 119 1.21 -23.52 -8.80
CA ALA A 119 1.69 -22.88 -10.02
C ALA A 119 2.50 -23.83 -10.90
N ASP A 120 2.36 -23.67 -12.22
CA ASP A 120 3.18 -24.38 -13.21
C ASP A 120 4.68 -24.23 -12.90
N PRO A 121 5.50 -25.30 -13.02
CA PRO A 121 6.92 -25.26 -12.66
C PRO A 121 7.73 -24.17 -13.36
N ALA A 122 7.41 -23.86 -14.63
CA ALA A 122 8.10 -22.81 -15.37
C ALA A 122 7.71 -21.42 -14.83
N VAL A 123 6.42 -21.20 -14.59
CA VAL A 123 5.90 -19.95 -13.97
C VAL A 123 6.49 -19.76 -12.58
N LYS A 124 6.53 -20.82 -11.76
CA LYS A 124 7.09 -20.80 -10.41
C LYS A 124 8.57 -20.44 -10.43
N LYS A 125 9.35 -20.99 -11.36
CA LYS A 125 10.76 -20.65 -11.53
C LYS A 125 10.93 -19.18 -11.93
N GLN A 126 10.10 -18.70 -12.87
CA GLN A 126 10.17 -17.34 -13.37
C GLN A 126 9.74 -16.30 -12.32
N LEU A 127 8.75 -16.61 -11.49
CA LEU A 127 8.21 -15.73 -10.46
C LEU A 127 8.87 -15.90 -9.08
N ARG A 128 9.91 -16.73 -8.97
CA ARG A 128 10.55 -17.08 -7.68
C ARG A 128 10.85 -15.86 -6.81
N ASP A 129 11.52 -14.87 -7.37
CA ASP A 129 11.95 -13.69 -6.61
C ASP A 129 10.77 -12.78 -6.23
N LEU A 130 9.68 -12.81 -6.99
CA LEU A 130 8.44 -12.11 -6.64
C LEU A 130 7.75 -12.79 -5.45
N PHE A 131 7.70 -14.11 -5.42
CA PHE A 131 7.16 -14.86 -4.28
C PHE A 131 8.01 -14.68 -3.02
N LEU A 132 9.34 -14.73 -3.15
CA LEU A 132 10.25 -14.47 -2.02
C LEU A 132 10.06 -13.06 -1.46
N TYR A 133 9.94 -12.06 -2.34
CA TYR A 133 9.61 -10.71 -1.91
C TYR A 133 8.24 -10.63 -1.21
N PHE A 134 7.23 -11.30 -1.74
CA PHE A 134 5.90 -11.25 -1.15
C PHE A 134 5.86 -11.87 0.24
N ASP A 135 6.50 -13.03 0.41
CA ASP A 135 6.63 -13.73 1.68
C ASP A 135 7.40 -12.86 2.69
N ASP A 136 8.60 -12.39 2.33
CA ASP A 136 9.44 -11.58 3.23
C ASP A 136 8.79 -10.26 3.64
N TYR A 137 8.25 -9.50 2.67
CA TYR A 137 7.76 -8.15 2.93
C TYR A 137 6.28 -8.12 3.36
N TRP A 138 5.39 -8.77 2.61
CA TRP A 138 3.94 -8.63 2.82
C TRP A 138 3.38 -9.62 3.83
N ILE A 139 3.92 -10.84 3.90
CA ILE A 139 3.50 -11.83 4.90
C ILE A 139 4.22 -11.60 6.22
N ASN A 140 5.55 -11.44 6.21
CA ASN A 140 6.35 -11.47 7.43
C ASN A 140 6.69 -10.10 8.04
N ASN A 141 6.68 -9.01 7.26
CA ASN A 141 7.17 -7.70 7.75
C ASN A 141 6.08 -6.63 7.91
N ILE A 142 4.97 -6.70 7.17
CA ILE A 142 3.82 -5.80 7.31
C ILE A 142 2.62 -6.60 7.85
N PRO A 143 1.96 -6.15 8.94
CA PRO A 143 0.77 -6.83 9.45
C PRO A 143 -0.30 -7.01 8.37
N ILE A 144 -0.85 -8.22 8.24
CA ILE A 144 -1.84 -8.55 7.20
C ILE A 144 -3.06 -7.66 7.30
N GLU A 145 -3.51 -7.37 8.53
CA GLU A 145 -4.62 -6.47 8.82
C GLU A 145 -4.41 -5.08 8.22
N MET A 146 -3.16 -4.64 8.07
CA MET A 146 -2.85 -3.32 7.56
C MET A 146 -3.13 -3.22 6.06
N TRP A 147 -2.76 -4.23 5.28
CA TRP A 147 -2.90 -4.21 3.82
C TRP A 147 -4.12 -4.99 3.30
N ASN A 148 -4.79 -5.78 4.13
CA ASN A 148 -6.03 -6.47 3.79
C ASN A 148 -7.23 -5.51 3.79
N VAL A 149 -8.06 -5.63 2.74
CA VAL A 149 -9.22 -4.75 2.49
C VAL A 149 -10.53 -5.52 2.28
N HIS A 150 -10.60 -6.80 2.65
CA HIS A 150 -11.77 -7.67 2.44
C HIS A 150 -13.08 -7.03 2.92
N ASP A 151 -13.11 -6.58 4.18
CA ASP A 151 -14.31 -6.06 4.83
C ASP A 151 -14.54 -4.54 4.60
N TYR A 152 -13.67 -3.88 3.83
CA TYR A 152 -13.73 -2.43 3.68
C TYR A 152 -14.53 -2.01 2.43
N GLN A 153 -15.48 -1.10 2.60
CA GLN A 153 -16.24 -0.50 1.49
C GLN A 153 -15.40 0.52 0.70
N HIS A 154 -14.53 1.27 1.37
CA HIS A 154 -13.63 2.24 0.74
C HIS A 154 -12.22 1.65 0.60
N ARG A 155 -12.02 0.89 -0.48
CA ARG A 155 -10.78 0.16 -0.76
C ARG A 155 -9.71 1.02 -1.46
N THR A 156 -10.12 2.16 -1.99
CA THR A 156 -9.28 3.07 -2.79
C THR A 156 -9.49 4.51 -2.31
N ASN A 157 -8.43 5.30 -2.26
CA ASN A 157 -8.48 6.74 -2.03
C ASN A 157 -8.94 7.53 -3.28
N ASN A 158 -9.82 6.97 -4.11
CA ASN A 158 -10.29 7.58 -5.38
C ASN A 158 -10.78 9.05 -5.24
N ILE A 159 -11.18 9.48 -4.03
CA ILE A 159 -11.57 10.87 -3.74
C ILE A 159 -10.36 11.83 -3.70
N CYS A 160 -9.18 11.36 -3.28
CA CYS A 160 -7.94 12.15 -3.30
C CYS A 160 -7.24 12.10 -4.67
N GLU A 161 -7.37 11.01 -5.42
CA GLU A 161 -6.58 10.79 -6.65
C GLU A 161 -7.31 11.08 -7.97
N GLY A 162 -8.64 11.26 -7.99
CA GLY A 162 -9.38 11.72 -9.18
C GLY A 162 -8.96 13.09 -9.73
N ILE A 163 -7.97 13.73 -9.11
CA ILE A 163 -7.37 15.02 -9.49
C ILE A 163 -6.21 14.83 -10.51
N TYR A 164 -5.67 13.62 -10.71
CA TYR A 164 -4.43 13.39 -11.48
C TYR A 164 -4.53 12.43 -12.69
N ILE A 165 -5.62 12.43 -13.44
CA ILE A 165 -5.58 11.94 -14.83
C ILE A 165 -5.30 13.17 -15.71
N PRO A 166 -4.06 13.40 -16.18
CA PRO A 166 -3.54 12.60 -17.30
C PRO A 166 -2.02 12.29 -17.26
N SER A 167 -1.67 11.28 -18.06
CA SER A 167 -0.33 10.92 -18.58
C SER A 167 0.69 10.33 -17.61
N PHE A 168 0.97 9.04 -17.84
CA PHE A 168 2.25 8.38 -17.59
C PHE A 168 3.45 9.31 -17.85
N THR A 169 4.45 9.19 -16.98
CA THR A 169 5.82 9.77 -16.96
C THR A 169 5.99 10.98 -16.05
N THR A 170 6.47 10.75 -14.82
CA THR A 170 7.79 11.15 -14.28
C THR A 170 7.89 10.79 -12.80
N LEU A 171 9.11 10.50 -12.34
CA LEU A 171 9.48 10.49 -10.93
C LEU A 171 9.19 11.86 -10.31
N ASP A 172 8.56 11.88 -9.14
CA ASP A 172 8.74 12.84 -8.01
C ASP A 172 7.50 12.81 -7.10
N GLU A 173 7.69 12.51 -5.81
CA GLU A 173 7.54 13.47 -4.69
C GLU A 173 6.09 13.91 -4.51
N ASN A 174 5.39 13.28 -3.57
CA ASN A 174 4.37 13.89 -2.71
C ASN A 174 3.84 12.84 -1.74
N ILE A 175 3.68 13.25 -0.48
CA ILE A 175 2.96 12.48 0.54
C ILE A 175 1.53 12.95 0.51
N TYR A 176 0.63 12.02 0.22
CA TYR A 176 -0.80 12.27 0.23
C TYR A 176 -1.37 11.60 1.47
N ILE A 177 -1.82 12.42 2.42
CA ILE A 177 -2.65 11.98 3.55
C ILE A 177 -4.09 11.86 3.05
#